data_AF-A0A3D5CMR9-F1
#
_entry.id   AF-A0A3D5CMR9-F1
#
_cell.length_a   1.000
_cell.length_b   1.000
_cell.length_c   1.000
_cell.angle_alpha   90.00
_cell.angle_beta   90.00
_cell.angle_gamma   90.00
#
_symmetry.space_group_name_H-M   'P 1'
#
loop_
_entity.id
_entity.type
_entity.pdbx_description
1 polymer ?
#
loop_
_entity_poly.entity_id
_entity_poly.type
_entity_poly.pdbx_seq_one_letter_code
_entity_poly.pdbx_strand_id
1 'polypeptide(L)' 'NRQNPLPHLYQLESTNPCGEQFLGPYENCCLGSINLAQHCGPEGTVDW' A
#
# COMPACT_ATOMS: atom_id res chain seq x y z
N ASN A 1 0.65 14.10 -4.76
CA ASN A 1 -0.68 14.54 -5.29
C ASN A 1 -0.97 14.24 -6.75
N ARG A 2 -0.01 14.21 -7.69
CA ARG A 2 -0.31 13.87 -9.10
C ARG A 2 -0.99 12.50 -9.31
N GLN A 3 -0.68 11.54 -8.45
CA GLN A 3 -1.24 10.18 -8.47
C GLN A 3 -2.26 9.94 -7.34
N ASN A 4 -2.78 11.00 -6.71
CA ASN A 4 -3.89 10.83 -5.78
C ASN A 4 -5.07 10.21 -6.56
N PRO A 5 -5.60 9.04 -6.17
CA PRO A 5 -6.74 8.43 -6.87
C PRO A 5 -8.05 9.20 -6.65
N LEU A 6 -8.12 10.04 -5.61
CA LEU A 6 -9.29 10.82 -5.22
C LEU A 6 -9.00 12.34 -5.19
N PRO A 7 -8.42 12.93 -6.26
CA PRO A 7 -7.95 14.33 -6.23
C PRO A 7 -9.09 15.35 -6.16
N HIS A 8 -10.32 14.91 -6.41
CA HIS A 8 -11.53 15.73 -6.35
C HIS A 8 -12.16 15.78 -4.96
N LEU A 9 -11.77 14.89 -4.04
CA LEU A 9 -12.29 14.87 -2.66
C LEU A 9 -11.40 15.67 -1.71
N TYR A 10 -10.09 15.48 -1.80
CA TYR A 10 -9.11 16.15 -0.95
C TYR A 10 -7.71 16.10 -1.59
N GLN A 11 -6.80 16.93 -1.09
CA GLN A 11 -5.37 16.78 -1.37
C GLN A 11 -4.74 15.88 -0.31
N LEU A 12 -3.82 15.01 -0.71
CA LEU A 12 -3.03 14.22 0.25
C LEU A 12 -1.95 15.14 0.83
N GLU A 13 -1.95 15.32 2.14
CA GLU A 13 -1.02 16.24 2.82
C GLU A 13 0.14 15.51 3.49
N SER A 14 -0.09 14.29 3.98
CA SER A 14 0.92 13.47 4.61
C SER A 14 0.67 11.98 4.36
N THR A 15 1.65 11.16 4.73
CA THR A 15 1.45 9.73 4.91
C THR A 15 0.90 9.44 6.31
N ASN A 16 0.56 8.17 6.56
CA ASN A 16 0.40 7.64 7.91
C ASN A 16 1.76 7.65 8.67
N PRO A 17 1.80 7.31 9.98
CA PRO A 17 3.02 7.38 10.78
C PRO A 17 4.18 6.49 10.31
N CYS A 18 3.89 5.38 9.63
CA CYS A 18 4.89 4.43 9.15
C CYS A 18 5.39 4.76 7.72
N GLY A 19 4.71 5.65 7.00
CA GLY A 19 5.13 6.17 5.70
C GLY A 19 4.74 5.31 4.51
N GLU A 20 4.09 4.17 4.71
CA GLU A 20 3.76 3.18 3.67
C GLU A 20 2.43 3.48 2.96
N GLN A 21 1.57 4.31 3.54
CA GLN A 21 0.32 4.74 2.91
C GLN A 21 0.11 6.25 3.02
N PHE A 22 -0.34 6.86 1.92
CA PHE A 22 -0.96 8.19 1.96
C PHE A 22 -2.44 8.00 2.30
N LEU A 23 -2.93 8.74 3.31
CA LEU A 23 -4.31 8.68 3.76
C LEU A 23 -4.90 10.08 3.76
N GLY A 24 -6.16 10.20 3.33
CA GLY A 24 -6.97 11.39 3.56
C GLY A 24 -7.30 11.55 5.05
N PRO A 25 -7.83 12.72 5.46
CA PRO A 25 -8.27 12.93 6.83
C PRO A 25 -9.28 11.88 7.28
N TYR A 26 -9.02 11.25 8.43
CA TYR A 26 -9.87 10.22 9.05
C TYR A 26 -10.01 8.90 8.26
N GLU A 27 -9.20 8.66 7.24
CA GLU A 27 -9.15 7.35 6.58
C GLU A 27 -8.42 6.31 7.45
N ASN A 28 -8.86 5.06 7.34
CA ASN A 28 -8.27 3.94 8.08
C ASN A 28 -7.16 3.25 7.28
N CYS A 29 -6.12 2.82 7.99
CA CYS A 29 -5.05 1.99 7.45
C CYS A 29 -5.42 0.51 7.59
N CYS A 30 -6.02 -0.11 6.56
CA CYS A 30 -6.32 -1.53 6.54
C CYS A 30 -5.14 -2.33 5.96
N LEU A 31 -4.38 -2.99 6.83
CA LEU A 31 -3.13 -3.67 6.47
C LEU A 31 -3.22 -5.19 6.58
N GLY A 32 -2.43 -5.87 5.76
CA GLY A 32 -2.13 -7.29 5.84
C GLY A 32 -0.73 -7.56 5.28
N SER A 33 -0.12 -8.68 5.66
CA SER A 33 1.20 -9.09 5.17
C SER A 33 1.16 -10.50 4.61
N ILE A 34 1.93 -10.74 3.56
CA ILE A 34 2.09 -12.05 2.92
C ILE A 34 3.50 -12.56 3.21
N ASN A 35 3.59 -13.84 3.57
CA ASN A 35 4.87 -14.51 3.75
C ASN A 35 5.43 -14.97 2.39
N LEU A 36 6.27 -14.14 1.76
CA LEU A 36 6.87 -14.43 0.45
C LEU A 36 7.66 -15.75 0.41
N ALA A 37 8.18 -16.24 1.54
CA ALA A 37 8.92 -17.50 1.59
C ALA A 37 8.04 -18.73 1.27
N GLN A 38 6.71 -18.59 1.36
CA GLN A 38 5.76 -19.65 0.96
C GLN A 38 5.39 -19.62 -0.52
N HIS A 39 5.89 -18.64 -1.30
CA HIS A 39 5.54 -18.43 -2.71
C HIS A 39 6.76 -18.57 -3.64
N CYS A 40 7.74 -19.39 -3.23
CA CYS A 40 8.88 -19.76 -4.07
C CYS A 40 8.51 -20.94 -4.97
N GLY A 41 8.56 -20.75 -6.28
CA GLY A 41 8.39 -21.79 -7.29
C GLY A 41 9.67 -22.60 -7.55
N PRO A 42 9.59 -23.65 -8.39
CA PRO A 42 10.75 -24.42 -8.82
C PRO A 42 11.83 -23.55 -9.45
N GLU A 43 13.10 -23.97 -9.36
CA GLU A 43 14.25 -23.25 -9.95
C GLU A 43 14.40 -21.79 -9.49
N GLY A 44 13.82 -21.43 -8.34
CA GLY A 44 13.90 -20.08 -7.79
C GLY A 44 12.98 -19.07 -8.47
N THR A 45 11.95 -19.53 -9.19
CA THR A 45 10.91 -18.64 -9.73
C THR A 45 9.94 -18.18 -8.65
N VAL A 46 9.07 -17.22 -8.97
CA VAL A 46 7.91 -16.86 -8.13
C VAL A 46 6.72 -17.72 -8.55
N ASP A 47 5.99 -18.26 -7.57
CA ASP A 47 4.71 -18.96 -7.77
C ASP A 47 3.56 -17.95 -7.74
N TRP A 48 3.11 -17.50 -8.91
CA TRP A 48 2.02 -16.52 -9.11
C TRP A 48 0.65 -17.20 -9.17
#